data_AF-A0A800DZ34-F1
#
_entry.id   AF-A0A800DZ34-F1
#
_cell.length_a   1.000
_cell.length_b   1.000
_cell.length_c   1.000
_cell.angle_alpha   90.00
_cell.angle_beta   90.00
_cell.angle_gamma   90.00
#
_symmetry.space_group_name_H-M   'P 1'
#
loop_
_entity.id
_entity.type
_entity.pdbx_description
1 polymer ?
#
loop_
_entity_poly.entity_id
_entity_poly.type
_entity_poly.pdbx_seq_one_letter_code
_entity_poly.pdbx_strand_id
1 'polypeptide(L)'
;MVDGNIWLIDYFFDKTRTNIKANPNVALTFWIGLRGFQIKATVDYKRDDKDFKTATKWIAKEHPNRLVKGLLVLHIKEVFDISIHNKRI
;
A
#
# COMPACT_ATOMS: atom_id res chain seq x y z
N MET A 1 -4.08 8.75 -0.40
CA MET A 1 -4.92 7.97 -1.34
C MET A 1 -4.94 8.71 -2.66
N VAL A 2 -4.97 7.99 -3.78
CA VAL A 2 -5.07 8.55 -5.13
C VAL A 2 -6.20 7.81 -5.82
N ASP A 3 -7.23 8.54 -6.26
CA ASP A 3 -8.43 7.98 -6.91
C ASP A 3 -9.07 6.82 -6.14
N GLY A 4 -9.21 6.97 -4.82
CA GLY A 4 -9.78 5.95 -3.95
C GLY A 4 -8.87 4.74 -3.67
N ASN A 5 -7.68 4.68 -4.27
CA ASN A 5 -6.70 3.62 -4.06
C ASN A 5 -5.61 4.05 -3.07
N ILE A 6 -4.98 3.05 -2.45
CA ILE A 6 -3.81 3.27 -1.59
C ILE A 6 -2.55 2.99 -2.40
N TRP A 7 -1.66 3.98 -2.44
CA TRP A 7 -0.36 3.86 -3.06
C TRP A 7 0.69 3.55 -1.99
N LEU A 8 1.44 2.47 -2.15
CA LEU A 8 2.60 2.13 -1.33
C LEU A 8 3.85 2.14 -2.21
N ILE A 9 4.85 2.91 -1.78
CA ILE A 9 6.10 3.08 -2.52
C ILE A 9 7.07 1.94 -2.17
N ASP A 10 7.50 1.20 -3.18
CA ASP A 10 8.52 0.17 -3.02
C ASP A 10 9.91 0.79 -3.06
N TYR A 11 10.58 0.83 -1.91
CA TYR A 11 12.02 1.06 -1.80
C TYR A 11 12.81 -0.24 -1.58
N PHE A 12 12.24 -1.19 -0.84
CA PHE A 12 12.88 -2.42 -0.36
C PHE A 12 11.89 -3.59 -0.20
N PHE A 13 10.84 -3.64 -1.00
CA PHE A 13 9.75 -4.63 -0.87
C PHE A 13 10.08 -5.96 -1.57
N ASP A 14 11.33 -6.41 -1.57
CA ASP A 14 11.74 -7.56 -2.39
C ASP A 14 10.93 -8.84 -2.10
N LYS A 15 10.72 -9.18 -0.82
CA LYS A 15 9.87 -10.33 -0.43
C LYS A 15 8.39 -10.06 -0.70
N THR A 16 7.90 -8.86 -0.40
CA THR A 16 6.50 -8.48 -0.66
C THR A 16 6.18 -8.56 -2.15
N ARG A 17 7.07 -8.09 -3.02
CA ARG A 17 6.96 -8.15 -4.48
C ARG A 17 6.85 -9.60 -4.98
N THR A 18 7.68 -10.49 -4.44
CA THR A 18 7.60 -11.94 -4.76
C THR A 18 6.24 -12.52 -4.34
N ASN A 19 5.78 -12.20 -3.13
CA ASN A 19 4.50 -12.69 -2.62
C ASN A 19 3.31 -12.21 -3.45
N ILE A 20 3.26 -10.90 -3.78
CA ILE A 20 2.12 -10.33 -4.51
C ILE A 20 2.05 -10.76 -5.97
N LYS A 21 3.19 -11.14 -6.56
CA LYS A 21 3.24 -11.76 -7.89
C LYS A 21 2.61 -13.15 -7.88
N ALA A 22 2.75 -13.89 -6.80
CA ALA A 22 2.15 -15.21 -6.64
C ALA A 22 0.67 -15.13 -6.20
N ASN A 23 0.33 -14.15 -5.36
CA ASN A 23 -1.02 -13.93 -4.87
C ASN A 23 -1.29 -12.42 -4.68
N PRO A 24 -2.15 -11.80 -5.51
CA PRO A 24 -2.41 -10.37 -5.46
C PRO A 24 -3.33 -9.95 -4.29
N ASN A 25 -3.82 -10.89 -3.48
CA ASN A 25 -4.65 -10.56 -2.32
C ASN A 25 -3.76 -10.13 -1.15
N VAL A 26 -4.01 -8.92 -0.64
CA VAL A 26 -3.22 -8.33 0.44
C VAL A 26 -4.12 -7.82 1.57
N ALA A 27 -3.53 -7.73 2.76
CA ALA A 27 -4.12 -7.03 3.89
C ALA A 27 -3.16 -5.93 4.35
N LEU A 28 -3.65 -4.70 4.46
CA LEU A 28 -2.93 -3.58 5.05
C LEU A 28 -3.56 -3.22 6.38
N THR A 29 -2.78 -3.29 7.44
CA THR A 29 -3.22 -2.92 8.77
C THR A 29 -2.44 -1.71 9.25
N PHE A 30 -3.15 -0.74 9.83
CA PHE A 30 -2.55 0.46 10.43
C PHE A 30 -3.27 0.80 11.73
N TRP A 31 -2.52 1.38 12.66
CA TRP A 31 -2.96 1.66 14.02
C TRP A 31 -2.55 3.06 14.46
N ILE A 32 -3.40 3.69 15.26
CA ILE A 32 -3.10 4.91 16.03
C ILE A 32 -3.58 4.66 17.46
N GLY A 33 -2.64 4.46 18.37
CA GLY A 33 -2.94 4.02 19.73
C GLY A 33 -3.69 2.67 19.72
N LEU A 34 -4.86 2.62 20.35
CA LEU A 34 -5.71 1.41 20.43
C LEU A 34 -6.73 1.31 19.29
N ARG A 35 -6.74 2.28 18.37
CA ARG A 35 -7.60 2.29 17.19
C ARG A 35 -6.87 1.71 16.01
N GLY A 36 -7.48 0.75 15.32
CA GLY A 36 -6.85 0.06 14.20
C GLY A 36 -7.84 -0.26 13.11
N PHE A 37 -7.35 -0.23 11.87
CA PHE A 37 -8.11 -0.67 10.72
C PHE A 37 -7.31 -1.71 9.94
N GLN A 38 -8.02 -2.72 9.42
CA GLN A 38 -7.50 -3.62 8.42
C GLN A 38 -8.25 -3.42 7.12
N ILE A 39 -7.49 -3.21 6.05
CA ILE A 39 -8.00 -3.15 4.68
C ILE A 39 -7.66 -4.46 4.00
N LYS A 40 -8.67 -5.13 3.44
CA LYS A 40 -8.46 -6.20 2.45
C LYS A 40 -8.50 -5.57 1.06
N ALA A 41 -7.54 -5.92 0.23
CA ALA A 41 -7.39 -5.33 -1.10
C ALA A 41 -6.80 -6.35 -2.08
N THR A 42 -6.99 -6.09 -3.37
CA THR A 42 -6.14 -6.66 -4.43
C THR A 42 -5.06 -5.64 -4.80
N VAL A 43 -3.86 -6.08 -5.19
CA VAL A 43 -2.75 -5.17 -5.51
C VAL A 43 -2.25 -5.33 -6.93
N ASP A 44 -1.97 -4.20 -7.58
CA ASP A 44 -1.14 -4.14 -8.77
C ASP A 44 0.27 -3.66 -8.42
N TYR A 45 1.27 -4.30 -9.01
CA TYR A 45 2.64 -3.78 -9.00
C TYR A 45 2.92 -3.03 -10.30
N LYS A 46 3.20 -1.73 -10.20
CA LYS A 46 3.46 -0.85 -11.33
C LYS A 46 4.93 -0.44 -11.37
N ARG A 47 5.47 -0.40 -12.60
CA ARG A 47 6.81 0.07 -12.91
C ARG A 47 6.78 0.76 -14.27
N ASP A 48 7.44 1.91 -14.38
CA ASP A 48 7.62 2.69 -15.60
C ASP A 48 6.33 3.23 -16.29
N ASP A 49 5.16 3.04 -15.68
CA ASP A 49 3.88 3.57 -16.15
C ASP A 49 3.62 5.01 -15.67
N LYS A 50 2.45 5.56 -16.02
CA LYS A 50 2.05 6.93 -15.68
C LYS A 50 1.98 7.13 -14.16
N ASP A 51 1.44 6.16 -13.44
CA ASP A 51 1.22 6.25 -12.00
C ASP A 51 2.54 6.16 -11.24
N PHE A 52 3.41 5.21 -11.63
CA PHE A 52 4.77 5.09 -11.13
C PHE A 52 5.59 6.36 -11.37
N LYS A 53 5.52 6.96 -12.57
CA LYS A 53 6.22 8.22 -12.87
C LYS A 53 5.69 9.37 -12.02
N THR A 54 4.39 9.40 -11.78
CA THR A 54 3.74 10.39 -10.92
C THR A 54 4.21 10.24 -9.47
N ALA A 55 4.20 9.01 -8.94
CA ALA A 55 4.70 8.68 -7.61
C ALA A 55 6.17 9.06 -7.45
N THR A 56 7.01 8.71 -8.44
CA THR A 56 8.45 9.01 -8.42
C THR A 56 8.70 10.52 -8.39
N LYS A 57 7.96 11.31 -9.19
CA LYS A 57 8.06 12.78 -9.16
C LYS A 57 7.62 13.36 -7.83
N TRP A 58 6.58 12.80 -7.22
CA TRP A 58 6.12 13.23 -5.89
C TRP A 58 7.18 12.94 -4.82
N ILE A 59 7.72 11.72 -4.77
CA ILE A 59 8.77 11.34 -3.82
C ILE A 59 10.05 12.14 -4.03
N ALA A 60 10.48 12.40 -5.27
CA ALA A 60 11.69 13.18 -5.53
C ALA A 60 11.61 14.62 -4.96
N LYS A 61 10.39 15.19 -4.83
CA LYS A 61 10.19 16.50 -4.21
C LYS A 61 10.32 16.46 -2.69
N GLU A 62 9.78 15.42 -2.05
CA GLU A 62 9.79 15.29 -0.58
C GLU A 62 11.08 14.67 -0.04
N HIS A 63 11.65 13.74 -0.80
CA HIS A 63 12.78 12.90 -0.43
C HIS A 63 13.71 12.66 -1.64
N PRO A 64 14.49 13.68 -2.06
CA PRO A 64 15.29 13.63 -3.28
C PRO A 64 16.34 12.51 -3.31
N ASN A 65 16.78 12.04 -2.14
CA ASN A 65 17.77 10.96 -2.02
C ASN A 65 17.16 9.55 -2.07
N ARG A 66 15.84 9.42 -2.24
CA ARG A 66 15.15 8.13 -2.27
C ARG A 66 14.88 7.70 -3.72
N LEU A 67 15.44 6.55 -4.09
CA LEU A 67 15.15 5.91 -5.36
C LEU A 67 13.90 5.01 -5.24
N VAL A 68 12.81 5.42 -5.87
CA VAL A 68 11.59 4.61 -5.99
C VAL A 68 11.84 3.43 -6.93
N LYS A 69 11.67 2.20 -6.45
CA LYS A 69 11.88 0.97 -7.24
C LYS A 69 10.61 0.42 -7.86
N GLY A 70 9.45 0.72 -7.26
CA GLY A 70 8.15 0.31 -7.74
C GLY A 70 7.01 1.04 -7.03
N LEU A 71 5.80 0.84 -7.52
CA LEU A 71 4.57 1.33 -6.91
C LEU A 71 3.60 0.18 -6.74
N LEU A 72 3.10 -0.03 -5.52
CA LEU A 72 1.98 -0.92 -5.25
C LEU A 72 0.71 -0.08 -5.21
N VAL A 73 -0.27 -0.42 -6.04
CA VAL A 73 -1.59 0.20 -6.06
C VAL A 73 -2.59 -0.79 -5.46
N LEU A 74 -3.07 -0.49 -4.25
CA LEU A 74 -4.03 -1.32 -3.53
C LEU A 74 -5.46 -0.86 -3.85
N HIS A 75 -6.21 -1.78 -4.44
CA HIS A 75 -7.63 -1.66 -4.75
C HIS A 75 -8.45 -2.20 -3.59
N ILE A 76 -9.03 -1.28 -2.80
CA ILE A 76 -9.75 -1.61 -1.56
C ILE A 76 -10.96 -2.51 -1.88
N LYS A 77 -11.11 -3.60 -1.13
CA LYS A 77 -12.29 -4.49 -1.17
C LYS A 77 -13.15 -4.34 0.07
N GLU A 78 -12.52 -4.39 1.23
CA GLU A 78 -13.22 -4.35 2.53
C GLU A 78 -12.37 -3.63 3.56
N VAL A 79 -13.02 -3.00 4.53
CA VAL A 79 -12.40 -2.32 5.66
C VAL A 79 -13.01 -2.85 6.95
N PHE A 80 -12.13 -3.26 7.87
CA PHE A 80 -12.51 -3.83 9.16
C PHE A 80 -11.96 -2.94 10.28
N ASP A 81 -12.82 -2.58 11.24
CA ASP A 81 -12.39 -2.02 12.51
C ASP A 81 -11.84 -3.14 13.38
N ILE A 82 -10.54 -3.06 13.69
CA ILE A 82 -9.82 -4.03 14.51
C ILE A 82 -9.38 -3.43 15.85
N SER A 83 -9.94 -2.28 16.24
CA SER A 83 -9.63 -1.58 17.48
C SER A 83 -9.83 -2.49 18.70
N ILE A 84 -9.02 -2.29 19.75
CA ILE A 84 -9.02 -3.16 20.94
C ILE A 84 -10.37 -3.17 21.68
N HIS A 85 -11.13 -2.08 21.61
CA HIS A 85 -12.47 -2.00 22.22
C HIS A 85 -13.58 -2.60 21.36
N ASN A 86 -13.27 -2.96 20.10
CA ASN A 86 -14.21 -3.68 19.26
C ASN A 86 -14.22 -5.13 19.74
N LYS A 87 -15.16 -5.46 20.65
CA LYS A 87 -15.37 -6.83 21.12
C LYS A 87 -15.55 -7.71 19.88
N ARG A 88 -14.57 -8.58 19.61
CA ARG A 88 -14.75 -9.69 18.66
C ARG A 88 -15.90 -10.53 19.19
N ILE A 89 -17.05 -10.46 18.53
CA ILE A 89 -18.16 -11.41 18.68
C ILE A 89 -17.77 -12.65 17.90
#